data_AF-A0AA96QNG7-F1
#
_entry.id   AF-A0AA96QNG7-F1
#
_cell.length_a   1.000
_cell.length_b   1.000
_cell.length_c   1.000
_cell.angle_alpha   90.00
_cell.angle_beta   90.00
_cell.angle_gamma   90.00
#
_symmetry.space_group_name_H-M   'P 1'
#
loop_
_entity.id
_entity.type
_entity.pdbx_description
1 polymer ?
#
loop_
_entity_poly.entity_id
_entity_poly.type
_entity_poly.pdbx_seq_one_letter_code
_entity_poly.pdbx_strand_id
1 'polypeptide(L)' 'MPHVLVRDVPEDVHAALQRKAERRHQSLQQYLAAELRHLAEQRSISEVLDEVEAQYGGRVGLQEAVTDLDDERSRR' A
#
# COMPACT_ATOMS: atom_id res chain seq x y z
N MET A 1 5.77 -17.38 -15.43
CA MET A 1 5.67 -17.45 -13.96
C MET A 1 6.95 -16.85 -13.39
N PRO A 2 6.90 -15.70 -12.71
CA PRO A 2 8.07 -15.16 -12.03
C PRO A 2 8.49 -16.09 -10.89
N HIS A 3 9.79 -16.26 -10.68
CA HIS A 3 10.35 -17.05 -9.59
C HIS A 3 11.34 -16.19 -8.80
N VAL A 4 11.33 -16.32 -7.49
CA VAL A 4 12.23 -15.60 -6.57
C VAL A 4 13.02 -16.63 -5.77
N LEU A 5 14.35 -16.53 -5.80
CA LEU A 5 15.23 -17.31 -4.95
C LEU A 5 15.70 -16.43 -3.80
N VAL A 6 15.29 -16.78 -2.58
CA VAL A 6 15.77 -16.13 -1.35
C VAL A 6 16.97 -16.92 -0.84
N ARG A 7 18.12 -16.26 -0.70
CA ARG A 7 19.36 -16.86 -0.19
C ARG A 7 19.62 -16.41 1.23
N ASP A 8 20.47 -17.16 1.92
CA ASP A 8 20.99 -16.81 3.24
C ASP A 8 19.89 -16.59 4.30
N VAL A 9 18.81 -17.38 4.23
CA VAL A 9 17.75 -17.37 5.24
C VAL A 9 18.28 -18.07 6.50
N PRO A 10 18.31 -17.39 7.66
CA PRO A 10 18.70 -18.02 8.91
C PRO A 10 17.83 -19.25 9.21
N GLU A 11 18.43 -20.31 9.76
CA GLU A 11 17.77 -21.59 9.98
C GLU A 11 16.55 -21.49 10.91
N ASP A 12 16.64 -20.63 11.93
CA ASP A 12 15.57 -20.33 12.87
C ASP A 12 14.37 -19.66 12.17
N VAL A 13 14.64 -18.71 11.26
CA VAL A 13 13.63 -18.05 10.43
C VAL A 13 12.98 -19.04 9.47
N HIS A 14 13.78 -19.87 8.79
CA HIS A 14 13.26 -20.91 7.91
C HIS A 14 12.33 -21.88 8.66
N ALA A 15 12.76 -22.36 9.83
CA ALA A 15 11.95 -23.25 10.65
C ALA A 15 10.66 -22.57 11.15
N ALA A 16 10.72 -21.28 11.50
CA ALA A 16 9.54 -20.53 11.90
C ALA A 16 8.52 -20.38 10.75
N LEU A 17 8.99 -20.12 9.52
CA LEU A 17 8.16 -20.03 8.33
C LEU A 17 7.56 -21.39 7.95
N GLN A 18 8.35 -22.46 8.02
CA GLN A 18 7.89 -23.83 7.79
C GLN A 18 6.74 -24.19 8.75
N ARG A 19 6.90 -23.94 10.05
CA ARG A 19 5.84 -24.15 11.05
C ARG A 19 4.59 -23.31 10.76
N LYS A 20 4.73 -22.08 10.26
CA LYS A 20 3.59 -21.23 9.89
C LYS A 20 2.83 -21.79 8.68
N ALA A 21 3.55 -22.33 7.69
CA ALA A 21 2.97 -22.97 6.51
C ALA A 21 2.22 -24.26 6.88
N GLU A 22 2.82 -25.11 7.71
CA GLU A 22 2.21 -26.34 8.20
C GLU A 22 0.89 -26.10 8.96
N ARG A 23 0.86 -25.08 9.84
CA ARG A 23 -0.38 -24.68 10.55
C ARG A 23 -1.50 -24.23 9.62
N ARG A 24 -1.16 -23.79 8.40
CA ARG A 24 -2.12 -23.40 7.35
C ARG A 24 -2.36 -24.52 6.33
N HIS A 25 -1.78 -25.71 6.52
CA HIS A 25 -1.83 -26.83 5.58
C HIS A 25 -1.35 -26.45 4.17
N GLN A 26 -0.34 -25.58 4.09
CA GLN A 26 0.24 -25.08 2.85
C GLN A 26 1.70 -25.54 2.73
N SER A 27 2.20 -25.68 1.50
CA SER A 27 3.64 -25.78 1.29
C SER A 27 4.32 -24.45 1.66
N LEU A 28 5.61 -24.51 2.02
CA LEU A 28 6.37 -23.30 2.35
C LEU A 28 6.36 -22.28 1.20
N GLN A 29 6.48 -22.75 -0.04
CA GLN A 29 6.45 -21.89 -1.23
C GLN A 29 5.08 -21.22 -1.42
N GLN A 30 3.98 -21.96 -1.20
CA GLN A 30 2.62 -21.40 -1.27
C GLN A 30 2.38 -20.36 -0.18
N TYR A 31 2.81 -20.67 1.05
CA TYR A 31 2.74 -19.74 2.17
C TYR A 31 3.50 -18.46 1.86
N LEU A 32 4.75 -18.56 1.42
CA LEU A 32 5.58 -17.39 1.07
C LEU A 32 5.01 -16.59 -0.10
N ALA A 33 4.44 -17.24 -1.11
CA ALA A 33 3.81 -16.54 -2.23
C ALA A 33 2.60 -15.70 -1.77
N ALA A 34 1.82 -16.22 -0.82
CA ALA A 34 0.70 -15.48 -0.23
C ALA A 34 1.19 -14.30 0.63
N GLU A 35 2.23 -14.51 1.45
CA GLU A 35 2.82 -13.46 2.27
C GLU A 35 3.48 -12.36 1.42
N LEU A 36 4.19 -12.72 0.34
CA LEU A 36 4.77 -11.75 -0.60
C LEU A 36 3.70 -10.96 -1.34
N ARG A 37 2.58 -11.60 -1.69
CA ARG A 37 1.43 -10.89 -2.27
C ARG A 37 0.85 -9.90 -1.26
N HIS A 38 0.64 -10.34 -0.02
CA HIS A 38 0.13 -9.47 1.03
C HIS A 38 1.06 -8.27 1.26
N LEU A 39 2.38 -8.49 1.27
CA LEU A 39 3.38 -7.44 1.38
C LEU A 39 3.33 -6.45 0.20
N ALA A 40 3.09 -6.94 -1.02
CA ALA A 40 2.96 -6.08 -2.20
C ALA A 40 1.63 -5.33 -2.27
N GLU A 41 0.56 -5.91 -1.71
CA GLU A 41 -0.77 -5.29 -1.64
C GLU A 41 -0.90 -4.31 -0.48
N GLN A 42 -0.11 -4.48 0.59
CA GLN A 42 0.03 -3.52 1.67
C GLN A 42 0.73 -2.27 1.16
N ARG A 43 -0.05 -1.32 0.64
CA ARG A 43 0.38 0.07 0.45
C ARG A 43 0.94 0.56 1.79
N SER A 44 2.19 0.97 1.81
CA SER A 44 2.77 1.56 3.01
C SER A 44 2.01 2.83 3.37
N ILE A 45 1.86 3.12 4.66
CA ILE A 45 1.20 4.35 5.13
C ILE A 45 1.87 5.58 4.48
N SER A 46 3.18 5.56 4.26
CA SER A 46 3.90 6.58 3.51
C SER A 46 3.38 6.74 2.08
N GLU A 47 3.21 5.65 1.32
CA GLU A 47 2.69 5.72 -0.06
C GLU A 47 1.24 6.21 -0.11
N VAL A 48 0.43 5.87 0.91
CA VAL A 48 -0.95 6.39 1.02
C VAL A 48 -0.94 7.88 1.35
N LEU A 49 -0.07 8.33 2.26
CA LEU A 49 0.05 9.75 2.60
C LEU A 49 0.56 10.59 1.42
N ASP A 50 1.56 10.09 0.68
CA ASP A 50 2.10 10.75 -0.52
C ASP A 50 1.03 10.85 -1.63
N GLU A 51 0.20 9.82 -1.79
CA GLU A 51 -0.93 9.84 -2.74
C GLU A 51 -2.04 10.80 -2.30
N VAL A 52 -2.37 10.84 -1.00
CA VAL A 52 -3.37 11.77 -0.47
C VAL A 52 -2.91 13.22 -0.61
N GLU A 53 -1.63 13.51 -0.38
CA GLU A 53 -1.05 14.84 -0.62
C GLU A 53 -1.13 15.22 -2.12
N ALA A 54 -0.88 14.26 -3.01
CA ALA A 54 -0.97 14.47 -4.46
C ALA A 54 -2.41 14.61 -4.98
N GLN A 55 -3.38 13.92 -4.37
CA GLN A 55 -4.75 13.81 -4.88
C GLN A 55 -5.71 14.84 -4.25
N TYR A 56 -5.47 15.27 -3.01
CA TYR A 56 -6.31 16.25 -2.30
C TYR A 56 -5.69 17.65 -2.22
N GLY A 57 -4.49 17.85 -2.78
CA GLY A 57 -3.88 19.16 -2.98
C GLY A 57 -4.49 19.93 -4.15
N GLY A 58 -5.80 20.23 -4.09
CA GLY A 58 -6.45 21.12 -5.06
C GLY A 58 -5.84 22.51 -4.99
N ARG A 59 -4.97 22.87 -5.93
CA ARG A 59 -4.52 24.26 -6.11
C ARG A 59 -5.66 25.05 -6.76
N VAL A 60 -6.48 25.72 -5.95
CA VAL A 60 -7.41 26.73 -6.46
C VAL A 60 -6.64 28.04 -6.67
N GLY A 61 -6.76 28.63 -7.85
CA GLY A 61 -6.17 29.93 -8.13
C GLY A 61 -6.89 31.02 -7.32
N LEU A 62 -6.16 32.03 -6.82
CA LEU A 62 -6.76 33.11 -6.01
C LEU A 62 -7.96 33.77 -6.70
N GLN A 63 -7.87 34.00 -8.01
CA GLN A 63 -8.95 34.62 -8.79
C GLN A 63 -10.20 33.73 -8.89
N GLU A 64 -9.99 32.41 -9.00
CA GLU A 64 -11.08 31.42 -9.05
C GLU A 64 -11.81 31.38 -7.71
N ALA A 65 -11.06 31.33 -6.60
CA ALA A 65 -11.63 31.38 -5.26
C ALA A 65 -12.41 32.68 -4.98
N VAL A 66 -11.94 33.83 -5.51
CA VAL A 66 -12.64 35.11 -5.37
C VAL A 66 -13.92 35.13 -6.20
N THR A 67 -13.88 34.60 -7.42
CA THR A 67 -15.04 34.55 -8.32
C THR A 67 -16.15 33.68 -7.72
N ASP A 68 -15.79 32.49 -7.21
CA ASP A 68 -16.74 31.58 -6.56
C ASP A 68 -17.43 32.23 -5.35
N LEU A 69 -16.68 33.03 -4.57
CA LEU A 69 -17.22 33.72 -3.41
C LEU A 69 -18.20 34.84 -3.79
N ASP A 70 -17.91 35.58 -4.84
CA ASP A 70 -18.77 36.67 -5.32
C ASP A 70 -20.05 36.13 -5.97
N ASP A 71 -19.97 34.98 -6.66
CA ASP A 71 -21.13 34.26 -7.20
C ASP A 71 -22.07 33.77 -6.10
N GLU A 72 -21.53 33.23 -4.99
CA GLU A 72 -22.32 32.79 -3.85
C GLU A 72 -23.00 33.97 -3.13
N ARG A 73 -22.30 35.11 -2.99
CA ARG A 73 -22.85 36.33 -2.38
C ARG A 73 -23.97 36.94 -3.21
N SER A 74 -23.86 36.87 -4.54
CA SER A 74 -24.86 37.41 -5.47
C SER A 74 -26.15 36.59 -5.49
N ARG A 75 -26.12 35.36 -4.97
CA ARG A 75 -27.29 34.45 -4.85
C ARG A 75 -28.02 34.56 -3.52
N ARG A 76 -27.52 35.36 -2.56
CA ARG A 76 -28.12 35.62 -1.25
C ARG A 76 -28.84 36.96 -1.21
#